data_AF-A0A9W8LZM4-F1
#
_entry.id   AF-A0A9W8LZM4-F1
#
_cell.length_a   1.000
_cell.length_b   1.000
_cell.length_c   1.000
_cell.angle_alpha   90.00
_cell.angle_beta   90.00
_cell.angle_gamma   90.00
#
_symmetry.space_group_name_H-M   'P 1'
#
loop_
_entity.id
_entity.type
_entity.pdbx_description
1 polymer ?
#
loop_
_entity_poly.entity_id
_entity_poly.type
_entity_poly.pdbx_seq_one_letter_code
_entity_poly.pdbx_strand_id
1 'polypeptide(L)'
;MRGDNQFQSFFIHELPPNSSIEHLRERIMEKNLVPFVSWELYITEDKRKIVLDNDKVFSDYGIVRWDSVYVRDELAPESFQRPC
;
A
#
# COMPACT_ATOMS: atom_id res chain seq x y z
N MET A 1 3.88 25.25 5.92
CA MET A 1 4.82 24.10 5.82
C MET A 1 4.03 22.94 5.23
N ARG A 2 4.37 22.51 4.01
CA ARG A 2 3.70 21.41 3.30
C ARG A 2 3.95 20.13 4.10
N GLY A 3 2.93 19.63 4.79
CA GLY A 3 2.92 18.27 5.30
C GLY A 3 2.74 17.35 4.11
N ASP A 4 3.86 16.98 3.49
CA ASP A 4 3.92 16.01 2.41
C ASP A 4 3.56 14.66 3.03
N ASN A 5 2.27 14.33 3.02
CA ASN A 5 1.77 13.01 3.35
C ASN A 5 2.26 12.11 2.22
N GLN A 6 3.46 11.53 2.39
CA GLN A 6 4.22 10.89 1.33
C GLN A 6 3.57 9.55 0.99
N PHE A 7 2.47 9.59 0.22
CA PHE A 7 1.87 8.41 -0.38
C PHE A 7 2.84 7.90 -1.44
N GLN A 8 3.58 6.84 -1.13
CA GLN A 8 4.42 6.19 -2.11
C GLN A 8 3.58 5.16 -2.88
N SER A 9 3.33 5.46 -4.15
CA SER A 9 2.64 4.56 -5.08
C SER A 9 3.64 3.62 -5.73
N PHE A 10 3.38 2.32 -5.67
CA PHE A 10 4.21 1.32 -6.31
C PHE A 10 3.49 0.74 -7.52
N PHE A 11 4.15 0.76 -8.67
CA PHE A 11 3.64 0.11 -9.87
C PHE A 11 3.97 -1.38 -9.84
N ILE A 12 2.94 -2.21 -9.90
CA ILE A 12 3.07 -3.66 -10.03
C ILE A 12 3.42 -3.99 -11.49
N HIS A 13 4.66 -3.74 -11.90
CA HIS A 13 5.12 -4.04 -13.26
C HIS A 13 5.79 -5.42 -13.38
N GLU A 14 6.38 -5.91 -12.28
CA GLU A 14 7.24 -7.09 -12.26
C GLU A 14 6.64 -8.29 -11.52
N LEU A 15 5.52 -8.12 -10.81
CA LEU A 15 4.88 -9.22 -10.08
C LEU A 15 3.69 -9.78 -10.86
N PRO A 16 3.59 -11.12 -10.99
CA PRO A 16 2.40 -11.74 -11.56
C PRO A 16 1.18 -11.53 -10.65
N PRO A 17 -0.04 -11.50 -11.21
CA PRO A 17 -1.26 -11.28 -10.42
C PRO A 17 -1.58 -12.42 -9.44
N ASN A 18 -0.90 -13.55 -9.56
CA ASN A 18 -1.00 -14.67 -8.62
C ASN A 18 0.03 -14.61 -7.49
N SER A 19 0.86 -13.56 -7.44
CA SER A 19 1.74 -13.31 -6.31
C SER A 19 0.95 -12.86 -5.09
N SER A 20 1.41 -13.30 -3.92
CA SER A 20 0.89 -12.88 -2.64
C SER A 20 1.25 -11.42 -2.35
N ILE A 21 0.39 -10.74 -1.59
CA ILE A 21 0.65 -9.38 -1.12
C ILE A 21 1.90 -9.36 -0.22
N GLU A 22 2.13 -10.42 0.56
CA GLU A 22 3.34 -10.60 1.36
C GLU A 22 4.62 -10.45 0.52
N HIS A 23 4.66 -11.05 -0.67
CA HIS A 23 5.83 -10.99 -1.55
C HIS A 23 6.12 -9.56 -2.03
N LEU A 24 5.09 -8.76 -2.28
CA LEU A 24 5.27 -7.32 -2.57
C LEU A 24 5.76 -6.58 -1.33
N ARG A 25 5.25 -6.93 -0.16
CA ARG A 25 5.68 -6.34 1.11
C ARG A 25 7.18 -6.55 1.30
N GLU A 26 7.66 -7.77 1.13
CA GLU A 26 9.08 -8.14 1.21
C GLU A 26 9.92 -7.36 0.20
N ARG A 27 9.47 -7.22 -1.06
CA ARG A 27 10.17 -6.43 -2.09
C ARG A 27 10.31 -4.95 -1.72
N ILE A 28 9.27 -4.38 -1.13
CA ILE A 28 9.28 -2.98 -0.67
C ILE A 28 10.27 -2.82 0.50
N MET A 29 10.33 -3.79 1.41
CA MET A 29 11.32 -3.82 2.51
C MET A 29 12.75 -3.99 1.99
N GLU A 30 12.98 -4.90 1.05
CA GLU A 30 14.29 -5.16 0.44
C GLU A 30 14.86 -3.91 -0.23
N LYS A 31 14.00 -3.19 -0.97
CA LYS A 31 14.38 -1.93 -1.63
C LYS A 31 14.45 -0.74 -0.66
N ASN A 32 14.19 -0.96 0.64
CA ASN A 32 14.15 0.06 1.69
C ASN A 32 13.29 1.27 1.31
N LEU A 33 12.18 1.01 0.60
CA LEU A 33 11.33 2.05 0.03
C LEU A 33 10.46 2.71 1.10
N VAL A 34 10.29 2.05 2.24
CA VAL A 34 9.41 2.49 3.32
C VAL A 34 10.24 2.67 4.61
N PRO A 35 10.33 3.90 5.15
CA PRO A 35 11.08 4.18 6.38
C PRO A 35 10.31 3.83 7.66
N PHE A 36 9.09 3.27 7.54
CA PHE A 36 8.20 3.00 8.66
C PHE A 36 8.44 1.61 9.26
N VAL A 37 8.37 1.52 10.59
CA VAL A 37 8.47 0.25 11.33
C VAL A 37 7.20 -0.58 11.16
N SER A 38 6.03 0.07 11.10
CA SER A 38 4.74 -0.60 10.84
C SER A 38 3.95 0.15 9.78
N TRP A 39 3.53 -0.58 8.75
CA TRP A 39 2.87 -0.02 7.57
C TRP A 39 2.03 -1.09 6.89
N GLU A 40 1.00 -0.61 6.19
CA GLU A 40 0.00 -1.42 5.52
C GLU A 40 -0.10 -1.02 4.04
N LEU A 41 -0.39 -2.01 3.19
CA LEU A 41 -0.68 -1.80 1.78
C LEU A 41 -2.19 -1.62 1.59
N TYR A 42 -2.59 -0.72 0.71
CA TYR A 42 -3.98 -0.56 0.36
C TYR A 42 -4.14 -0.15 -1.11
N ILE A 43 -5.29 -0.49 -1.67
CA ILE A 43 -5.75 0.04 -2.96
C ILE A 43 -6.95 0.98 -2.75
N THR A 44 -7.18 1.84 -3.73
CA THR A 44 -8.36 2.69 -3.74
C THR A 44 -9.31 2.23 -4.84
N GLU A 45 -10.39 1.56 -4.46
CA GLU A 45 -11.42 1.08 -5.37
C GLU A 45 -12.74 1.82 -5.06
N ASP A 46 -13.36 2.44 -6.05
CA ASP A 46 -14.62 3.20 -5.90
C ASP A 46 -14.63 4.18 -4.70
N LYS A 47 -13.52 4.93 -4.52
CA LYS A 47 -13.30 5.86 -3.38
C LYS A 47 -13.24 5.19 -2.01
N ARG A 48 -13.22 3.85 -1.94
CA ARG A 48 -12.99 3.08 -0.73
C ARG A 48 -11.54 2.67 -0.66
N LYS A 49 -10.97 2.73 0.54
CA LYS A 49 -9.64 2.21 0.82
C LYS A 49 -9.79 0.75 1.24
N ILE A 50 -9.20 -0.15 0.48
CA ILE A 50 -9.20 -1.58 0.77
C ILE A 50 -7.79 -1.95 1.21
N VAL A 51 -7.64 -2.29 2.49
CA VAL A 51 -6.36 -2.77 3.02
C VAL A 51 -6.10 -4.17 2.47
N LEU A 52 -4.89 -4.37 1.96
CA LEU A 52 -4.45 -5.63 1.38
C LEU A 52 -3.96 -6.55 2.49
N ASP A 53 -4.50 -7.75 2.52
CA ASP A 53 -4.11 -8.80 3.45
C ASP A 53 -2.92 -9.58 2.89
N ASN A 54 -1.95 -9.90 3.75
CA ASN A 54 -0.71 -10.57 3.34
C ASN A 54 -0.95 -12.01 2.84
N ASP A 55 -1.98 -12.69 3.36
CA ASP A 55 -2.34 -14.06 2.99
C ASP A 55 -3.03 -14.13 1.60
N LYS A 56 -3.51 -12.98 1.11
CA LYS A 56 -4.19 -12.87 -0.18
C LYS A 56 -3.23 -12.61 -1.32
N VAL A 57 -3.74 -12.78 -2.54
CA VAL A 57 -3.04 -12.51 -3.80
C VAL A 57 -3.64 -11.31 -4.52
N PHE A 58 -2.88 -10.70 -5.44
CA PHE A 58 -3.35 -9.55 -6.23
C PHE A 58 -4.67 -9.81 -6.97
N SER A 59 -4.85 -11.02 -7.50
CA SER A 59 -6.05 -11.41 -8.24
C SER A 59 -7.33 -11.38 -7.40
N ASP A 60 -7.24 -11.62 -6.09
CA ASP A 60 -8.40 -11.59 -5.18
C ASP A 60 -8.98 -10.16 -5.08
N TYR A 61 -8.11 -9.17 -5.21
CA TYR A 61 -8.44 -7.74 -5.20
C TYR A 61 -8.62 -7.15 -6.61
N GLY A 62 -8.56 -7.98 -7.66
CA GLY A 62 -8.61 -7.48 -9.05
C GLY A 62 -7.42 -6.61 -9.46
N ILE A 63 -6.31 -6.66 -8.70
CA ILE A 63 -5.11 -5.87 -8.99
C ILE A 63 -4.43 -6.45 -10.23
N VAL A 64 -4.37 -5.65 -11.28
CA VAL A 64 -3.73 -6.00 -12.55
C VAL A 64 -2.36 -5.34 -12.69
N ARG A 65 -1.60 -5.78 -13.69
CA ARG A 65 -0.33 -5.14 -14.04
C ARG A 65 -0.57 -3.65 -14.32
N TRP A 66 0.32 -2.79 -13.83
CA TRP A 66 0.23 -1.32 -13.88
C TRP A 66 -0.77 -0.67 -12.91
N ASP A 67 -1.46 -1.46 -12.09
CA ASP A 67 -2.27 -0.90 -11.03
C ASP A 67 -1.40 -0.25 -9.93
N SER A 68 -2.01 0.67 -9.18
CA SER A 68 -1.33 1.49 -8.19
C SER A 68 -1.67 1.02 -6.79
N VAL A 69 -0.67 0.45 -6.11
CA VAL A 69 -0.79 0.10 -4.69
C VAL A 69 -0.15 1.21 -3.85
N TYR A 70 -0.82 1.58 -2.77
CA TYR A 70 -0.40 2.64 -1.88
C TYR A 70 0.06 2.05 -0.56
N VAL A 71 1.08 2.67 0.04
CA VAL A 71 1.52 2.37 1.42
C VAL A 71 1.06 3.47 2.35
N ARG A 72 0.62 3.09 3.56
CA ARG A 72 0.44 4.01 4.69
C ARG A 72 1.12 3.47 5.94
N ASP A 73 1.48 4.37 6.84
CA ASP A 73 1.93 4.02 8.19
C ASP A 73 0.76 3.47 9.02
N GLU A 74 0.95 2.31 9.66
CA GLU A 74 -0.07 1.62 10.48
C GLU A 74 -0.32 2.38 11.80
N LEU A 75 0.73 3.04 12.31
CA LEU A 75 0.72 3.81 13.56
C LEU A 75 0.25 5.26 13.37
N ALA A 76 -0.30 5.59 12.21
CA ALA A 76 -1.01 6.84 11.95
C ALA A 76 -2.53 6.60 12.01
N PRO A 77 -3.13 6.35 13.20
CA PRO A 77 -4.58 6.36 13.33
C PRO A 77 -5.05 7.79 13.11
N GLU A 78 -5.58 8.09 11.92
CA GLU A 78 -6.40 9.27 11.62
C GLU A 78 -6.00 10.60 12.28
N SER A 79 -4.72 10.83 12.55
CA SER A 79 -4.27 12.02 13.28
C SER A 79 -4.14 13.22 12.36
N PHE A 80 -5.10 13.40 11.45
CA PHE A 80 -5.38 14.67 10.78
C PHE A 80 -6.87 14.81 10.43
N GLN A 81 -7.79 14.33 11.28
CA GLN A 81 -8.98 15.15 11.52
C GLN A 81 -8.60 16.21 12.55
N ARG A 82 -8.21 17.40 12.08
CA ARG A 82 -8.30 18.60 12.91
C ARG A 82 -9.76 19.06 12.90
N PRO A 83 -10.51 19.00 13.99
CA PRO A 83 -11.56 19.97 14.22
C PRO A 83 -10.91 21.26 14.79
N CYS A 84 -11.16 22.35 14.05
CA CYS A 84 -11.13 23.77 14.44
C CYS A 84 -9.80 24.38 14.92
#